data_AF-A0A146KE64-F1
#
_entry.id   AF-A0A146KE64-F1
#
_cell.length_a   1.000
_cell.length_b   1.000
_cell.length_c   1.000
_cell.angle_alpha   90.00
_cell.angle_beta   90.00
_cell.angle_gamma   90.00
#
_symmetry.space_group_name_H-M   'P 1'
#
loop_
_entity.id
_entity.type
_entity.pdbx_description
1 polymer ?
#
loop_
_entity_poly.entity_id
_entity_poly.type
_entity_poly.pdbx_seq_one_letter_code
_entity_poly.pdbx_strand_id
1 'polypeptide(L)'
;FFFSLSYAENALKYFRQPPHKLSCCQAVIAGVNGLEDPQIPECAKLGGGQAPDGMCGAAYGAKLLRPDLEDAIIKKFIEETGSFKCKEIRKINKVPCAGCVKLACDFIEAVK
;
A
#
# COMPACT_ATOMS: atom_id res chain seq x y z
N PHE A 1 11.96 -24.22 -9.47
CA PHE A 1 10.99 -23.12 -9.58
C PHE A 1 10.88 -22.46 -8.21
N PHE A 2 11.80 -21.53 -7.90
CA PHE A 2 11.80 -20.81 -6.63
C PHE A 2 11.00 -19.53 -6.87
N PHE A 3 9.67 -19.60 -6.79
CA PHE A 3 8.84 -18.40 -6.76
C PHE A 3 9.10 -17.73 -5.42
N SER A 4 10.08 -16.82 -5.38
CA SER A 4 9.99 -15.72 -4.41
C SER A 4 8.72 -14.98 -4.76
N LEU A 5 7.67 -15.14 -3.96
CA LEU A 5 6.50 -14.26 -4.08
C LEU A 5 6.99 -12.82 -3.91
N SER A 6 6.64 -11.96 -4.86
CA SER A 6 6.89 -10.53 -4.72
C SER A 6 6.15 -9.97 -3.50
N TYR A 7 6.65 -8.88 -2.93
CA TYR A 7 5.97 -8.16 -1.83
C TYR A 7 4.52 -7.83 -2.19
N ALA A 8 4.30 -7.51 -3.46
CA ALA A 8 2.98 -7.27 -4.04
C ALA A 8 2.04 -8.49 -3.92
N GLU A 9 2.50 -9.69 -4.27
CA GLU A 9 1.68 -10.90 -4.19
C GLU A 9 1.37 -11.29 -2.74
N ASN A 10 2.34 -11.12 -1.82
CA ASN A 10 2.10 -11.32 -0.39
C ASN A 10 1.08 -10.32 0.15
N ALA A 11 1.20 -9.03 -0.17
CA ALA A 11 0.25 -8.02 0.25
C ALA A 11 -1.17 -8.32 -0.25
N LEU A 12 -1.31 -8.74 -1.51
CA LEU A 12 -2.60 -9.08 -2.12
C LEU A 12 -3.25 -10.33 -1.49
N LYS A 13 -2.44 -11.28 -1.00
CA LYS A 13 -2.94 -12.44 -0.24
C LYS A 13 -3.63 -12.05 1.06
N TYR A 14 -3.17 -11.00 1.73
CA TYR A 14 -3.76 -10.55 3.00
C TYR A 14 -4.81 -9.44 2.83
N PHE A 15 -4.76 -8.71 1.70
CA PHE A 15 -5.66 -7.61 1.40
C PHE A 15 -7.10 -8.09 1.17
N ARG A 16 -8.03 -7.69 2.05
CA ARG A 16 -9.48 -8.03 1.97
C ARG A 16 -9.82 -9.53 1.90
N GLN A 17 -8.85 -10.41 2.06
CA GLN A 17 -9.02 -11.86 2.10
C GLN A 17 -9.24 -12.33 3.54
N PRO A 18 -10.12 -13.32 3.80
CA PRO A 18 -10.18 -14.00 5.09
C PRO A 18 -8.88 -14.80 5.35
N PRO A 19 -8.40 -14.91 6.59
CA PRO A 19 -9.01 -14.49 7.87
C PRO A 19 -8.68 -13.05 8.31
N HIS A 20 -7.69 -12.38 7.71
CA HIS A 20 -7.16 -11.12 8.25
C HIS A 20 -7.89 -9.86 7.77
N LYS A 21 -8.55 -9.88 6.61
CA LYS A 21 -9.28 -8.73 5.99
C LYS A 21 -8.53 -7.40 6.14
N LEU A 22 -7.23 -7.40 5.82
CA LEU A 22 -6.37 -6.24 6.08
C LEU A 22 -6.77 -5.04 5.21
N SER A 23 -6.60 -3.85 5.79
CA SER A 23 -6.71 -2.57 5.08
C SER A 23 -5.54 -2.36 4.09
N CYS A 24 -5.64 -1.34 3.23
CA CYS A 24 -4.61 -1.06 2.22
C CYS A 24 -3.22 -0.81 2.83
N CYS A 25 -3.17 -0.09 3.95
CA CYS A 25 -1.93 0.23 4.67
C CYS A 25 -1.33 -1.04 5.29
N GLN A 26 -2.16 -1.81 5.98
CA GLN A 26 -1.77 -3.07 6.61
C GLN A 26 -1.26 -4.10 5.59
N ALA A 27 -1.93 -4.21 4.44
CA ALA A 27 -1.53 -5.15 3.40
C ALA A 27 -0.13 -4.83 2.84
N VAL A 28 0.20 -3.55 2.63
CA VAL A 28 1.54 -3.14 2.16
C VAL A 28 2.60 -3.51 3.19
N ILE A 29 2.38 -3.16 4.47
CA ILE A 29 3.33 -3.49 5.55
C ILE A 29 3.48 -5.00 5.71
N ALA A 30 2.37 -5.72 5.75
CA ALA A 30 2.38 -7.18 5.85
C ALA A 30 3.04 -7.86 4.64
N GLY A 31 2.95 -7.27 3.45
CA GLY A 31 3.60 -7.79 2.25
C GLY A 31 5.12 -7.63 2.27
N VAL A 32 5.62 -6.52 2.85
CA VAL A 32 7.05 -6.18 2.88
C VAL A 32 7.75 -6.72 4.12
N ASN A 33 7.26 -6.38 5.32
CA ASN A 33 7.87 -6.75 6.61
C ASN A 33 7.23 -7.99 7.25
N GLY A 34 6.06 -8.42 6.80
CA GLY A 34 5.32 -9.56 7.37
C GLY A 34 4.22 -9.14 8.36
N LEU A 35 3.36 -10.10 8.72
CA LEU A 35 2.18 -9.89 9.56
C LEU A 35 2.48 -9.53 11.03
N GLU A 36 3.71 -9.74 11.48
CA GLU A 36 4.16 -9.47 12.86
C GLU A 36 4.62 -8.01 13.05
N ASP A 37 4.59 -7.21 11.98
CA ASP A 37 5.07 -5.84 12.05
C ASP A 37 4.20 -4.97 13.00
N PRO A 38 4.83 -4.26 13.96
CA PRO A 38 4.11 -3.47 14.97
C PRO A 38 3.31 -2.30 14.38
N GLN A 39 3.55 -1.90 13.13
CA GLN A 39 2.82 -0.81 12.46
C GLN A 39 1.48 -1.27 11.86
N ILE A 40 1.24 -2.57 11.73
CA ILE A 40 -0.04 -3.13 11.25
C ILE A 40 -1.25 -2.65 12.07
N PRO A 41 -1.26 -2.70 13.41
CA PRO A 41 -2.39 -2.18 14.20
C PRO A 41 -2.56 -0.67 14.04
N GLU A 42 -1.50 0.10 13.83
CA GLU A 42 -1.57 1.55 13.58
C GLU A 42 -2.21 1.85 12.22
N CYS A 43 -1.79 1.11 11.19
CA CYS A 43 -2.34 1.16 9.84
C CYS A 43 -3.82 0.75 9.75
N ALA A 44 -4.34 -0.02 10.72
CA ALA A 44 -5.74 -0.45 10.73
C ALA A 44 -6.71 0.74 10.68
N LYS A 45 -6.36 1.85 11.35
CA LYS A 45 -7.18 3.08 11.43
C LYS A 45 -7.04 3.96 10.18
N LEU A 46 -6.01 3.74 9.37
CA LEU A 46 -5.67 4.58 8.20
C LEU A 46 -6.33 4.08 6.90
N GLY A 47 -7.15 3.04 6.98
CA GLY A 47 -7.89 2.47 5.86
C GLY A 47 -8.92 3.44 5.25
N GLY A 48 -9.05 3.40 3.92
CA GLY A 48 -10.13 4.09 3.19
C GLY A 48 -9.97 5.59 2.97
N GLY A 49 -8.74 6.13 3.10
CA GLY A 49 -8.49 7.56 2.99
C GLY A 49 -8.62 8.31 4.32
N GLN A 50 -8.51 7.58 5.43
CA GLN A 50 -8.36 8.14 6.78
C GLN A 50 -6.89 8.41 7.14
N ALA A 51 -5.97 8.15 6.22
CA ALA A 51 -4.60 8.62 6.35
C ALA A 51 -4.58 10.16 6.42
N PRO A 52 -3.60 10.76 7.11
CA PRO A 52 -3.42 12.22 7.11
C PRO A 52 -3.40 12.76 5.68
N ASP A 53 -4.00 13.94 5.48
CA ASP A 53 -4.24 14.59 4.18
C ASP A 53 -5.18 13.84 3.20
N GLY A 54 -5.84 12.77 3.65
CA GLY A 54 -6.70 11.94 2.80
C GLY A 54 -5.91 11.07 1.83
N MET A 55 -4.63 10.83 2.12
CA MET A 55 -3.71 10.04 1.30
C MET A 55 -4.20 8.59 1.13
N CYS A 56 -3.80 7.95 0.03
CA CYS A 56 -4.01 6.53 -0.16
C CYS A 56 -3.30 5.72 0.94
N GLY A 57 -4.03 4.85 1.63
CA GLY A 57 -3.45 4.02 2.70
C GLY A 57 -2.29 3.14 2.22
N ALA A 58 -2.27 2.74 0.95
CA ALA A 58 -1.15 1.99 0.38
C ALA A 58 0.13 2.85 0.27
N ALA A 59 0.00 4.07 -0.24
CA ALA A 59 1.12 5.03 -0.33
C ALA A 59 1.63 5.41 1.07
N TYR A 60 0.71 5.61 2.02
CA TYR A 60 1.08 5.88 3.41
C TYR A 60 1.82 4.71 4.05
N GLY A 61 1.36 3.47 3.84
CA GLY A 61 2.07 2.27 4.29
C GLY A 61 3.48 2.18 3.71
N ALA A 62 3.66 2.53 2.44
CA ALA A 62 4.98 2.58 1.83
C ALA A 62 5.87 3.69 2.44
N LYS A 63 5.30 4.88 2.68
CA LYS A 63 5.96 5.99 3.38
C LYS A 63 6.40 5.59 4.80
N LEU A 64 5.62 4.79 5.52
CA LEU A 64 6.00 4.29 6.85
C LEU A 64 7.24 3.37 6.78
N LEU A 65 7.31 2.51 5.75
CA LEU A 65 8.44 1.60 5.56
C LEU A 65 9.71 2.30 5.07
N ARG A 66 9.54 3.35 4.24
CA ARG A 66 10.62 4.14 3.65
C ARG A 66 10.25 5.63 3.67
N PRO A 67 10.38 6.31 4.83
CA PRO A 67 10.11 7.73 4.92
C PRO A 67 11.09 8.57 4.09
N ASP A 68 12.28 8.03 3.84
CA ASP A 68 13.32 8.57 2.96
C ASP A 68 12.91 8.69 1.48
N LEU A 69 11.91 7.92 1.03
CA LEU A 69 11.46 7.88 -0.37
C LEU A 69 10.04 8.41 -0.56
N GLU A 70 9.50 9.13 0.42
CA GLU A 70 8.15 9.68 0.40
C GLU A 70 7.82 10.44 -0.90
N ASP A 71 8.66 11.41 -1.29
CA ASP A 71 8.45 12.20 -2.50
C ASP A 71 8.41 11.35 -3.77
N ALA A 72 9.25 10.32 -3.83
CA ALA A 72 9.31 9.40 -4.97
C ALA A 72 8.08 8.49 -5.02
N ILE A 73 7.62 8.00 -3.86
CA ILE A 73 6.37 7.23 -3.73
C ILE A 73 5.20 8.06 -4.20
N ILE A 74 5.06 9.30 -3.71
CA ILE A 74 3.96 10.20 -4.07
C ILE A 74 3.97 10.48 -5.56
N LYS A 75 5.13 10.82 -6.15
CA LYS A 75 5.24 11.06 -7.60
C LYS A 75 4.81 9.85 -8.42
N LYS A 76 5.32 8.65 -8.12
CA LYS A 76 4.92 7.41 -8.82
C LYS A 76 3.43 7.13 -8.67
N PHE A 77 2.86 7.35 -7.47
CA PHE A 77 1.43 7.17 -7.26
C PHE A 77 0.60 8.13 -8.09
N ILE A 78 0.99 9.40 -8.16
CA ILE A 78 0.31 10.41 -8.99
C ILE A 78 0.41 10.04 -10.47
N GLU A 79 1.57 9.58 -10.93
CA GLU A 79 1.80 9.21 -12.34
C GLU A 79 0.92 8.02 -12.76
N GLU A 80 0.87 6.97 -11.94
CA GLU A 80 0.11 5.75 -12.25
C GLU A 80 -1.40 5.92 -12.01
N THR A 81 -1.77 6.39 -10.81
CA THR A 81 -3.16 6.44 -10.36
C THR A 81 -3.85 7.78 -10.65
N GLY A 82 -3.09 8.81 -11.01
CA GLY A 82 -3.57 10.16 -11.32
C GLY A 82 -3.66 11.09 -10.09
N SER A 83 -3.60 10.58 -8.87
CA SER A 83 -3.61 11.37 -7.64
C SER A 83 -3.01 10.59 -6.47
N PHE A 84 -2.60 11.26 -5.40
CA PHE A 84 -2.14 10.61 -4.16
C PHE A 84 -3.26 10.42 -3.13
N LYS A 85 -4.43 11.02 -3.35
CA LYS A 85 -5.57 11.01 -2.41
C LYS A 85 -6.53 9.87 -2.70
N CYS A 86 -6.91 9.11 -1.67
CA CYS A 86 -7.76 7.93 -1.84
C CYS A 86 -9.12 8.27 -2.47
N LYS A 87 -9.72 9.40 -2.08
CA LYS A 87 -11.01 9.88 -2.63
C LYS A 87 -10.90 10.24 -4.11
N GLU A 88 -9.79 10.84 -4.52
CA GLU A 88 -9.58 11.21 -5.92
C GLU A 88 -9.30 9.97 -6.78
N ILE A 89 -8.42 9.07 -6.34
CA ILE A 89 -8.18 7.80 -7.04
C ILE A 89 -9.48 7.02 -7.23
N ARG A 90 -10.33 6.96 -6.18
CA ARG A 90 -11.65 6.34 -6.26
C ARG A 90 -12.60 7.06 -7.21
N LYS A 91 -12.54 8.39 -7.27
CA LYS A 91 -13.38 9.20 -8.17
C LYS A 91 -12.96 9.04 -9.63
N ILE A 92 -11.66 8.96 -9.89
CA ILE A 92 -11.10 8.66 -11.22
C ILE A 92 -11.46 7.22 -11.62
N ASN A 93 -11.48 6.30 -10.64
CA ASN A 93 -11.80 4.87 -10.83
C ASN A 93 -10.89 4.17 -11.86
N LYS A 94 -9.67 4.71 -12.06
CA LYS A 94 -8.67 4.17 -12.99
C LYS A 94 -7.95 2.95 -12.43
N VAL A 95 -7.69 2.93 -11.12
CA VAL A 95 -6.93 1.85 -10.44
C VAL A 95 -7.68 1.36 -9.20
N PRO A 96 -7.96 0.04 -9.07
CA PRO A 96 -8.61 -0.50 -7.89
C PRO A 96 -7.67 -0.40 -6.67
N CYS A 97 -8.24 -0.43 -5.45
CA CYS A 97 -7.43 -0.37 -4.23
C CYS A 97 -6.36 -1.48 -4.15
N ALA A 98 -6.63 -2.65 -4.74
CA ALA A 98 -5.65 -3.73 -4.88
C ALA A 98 -4.46 -3.34 -5.77
N GLY A 99 -4.71 -2.61 -6.87
CA GLY A 99 -3.64 -2.08 -7.74
C GLY A 99 -2.77 -1.06 -7.03
N CYS A 100 -3.36 -0.20 -6.18
CA CYS A 100 -2.61 0.73 -5.34
C CYS A 100 -1.67 0.00 -4.36
N VAL A 101 -2.15 -1.08 -3.73
CA VAL A 101 -1.34 -1.93 -2.83
C VAL A 101 -0.19 -2.57 -3.61
N LYS A 102 -0.48 -3.09 -4.81
CA LYS A 102 0.53 -3.68 -5.70
C LYS A 102 1.63 -2.68 -6.05
N LEU A 103 1.25 -1.47 -6.49
CA LEU A 103 2.18 -0.39 -6.86
C LEU A 103 3.09 0.02 -5.70
N ALA A 104 2.54 0.17 -4.48
CA ALA A 104 3.33 0.49 -3.30
C ALA A 104 4.39 -0.60 -3.01
N CYS A 105 4.00 -1.86 -3.08
CA CYS A 105 4.91 -2.98 -2.82
C CYS A 105 5.97 -3.13 -3.90
N ASP A 106 5.58 -3.02 -5.16
CA ASP A 106 6.49 -3.09 -6.32
C ASP A 106 7.52 -1.96 -6.28
N PHE A 107 7.08 -0.75 -5.92
CA PHE A 107 8.00 0.37 -5.71
C PHE A 107 9.02 0.06 -4.64
N ILE A 108 8.59 -0.41 -3.46
CA ILE A 108 9.49 -0.77 -2.36
C ILE A 108 10.45 -1.91 -2.75
N GLU A 109 9.97 -2.89 -3.51
CA GLU A 109 10.79 -3.99 -4.01
C GLU A 109 11.87 -3.49 -4.98
N ALA A 110 11.52 -2.52 -5.84
CA ALA A 110 12.44 -1.92 -6.81
C ALA A 110 13.51 -1.02 -6.18
N VAL A 111 13.26 -0.47 -4.98
CA VAL A 111 14.22 0.35 -4.21
C VAL A 111 14.94 -0.42 -3.11
N LYS A 112 14.82 -1.76 -3.09
CA LYS A 112 15.39 -2.65 -2.08
C LYS A 112 16.91 -2.66 -2.05
#